data_AF-A0A9E0LLM3-F1
#
_entry.id   AF-A0A9E0LLM3-F1
#
_cell.length_a   1.000
_cell.length_b   1.000
_cell.length_c   1.000
_cell.angle_alpha   90.00
_cell.angle_beta   90.00
_cell.angle_gamma   90.00
#
_symmetry.space_group_name_H-M   'P 1'
#
loop_
_entity.id
_entity.type
_entity.pdbx_description
1 polymer ?
#
loop_
_entity_poly.entity_id
_entity_poly.type
_entity_poly.pdbx_seq_one_letter_code
_entity_poly.pdbx_strand_id
1 'polypeptide(L)'
;MTAKLPNRIRALEFYSGIGAFAQAARANDIEVLAAFDQSQWANQVYANNYGHKPVSRNLDSISINDIPDADLWWLSPPCTPYSRRGEQKDMADPRAKSFLHLIDFMVTKKPPIILLENVEGFLDSKMYVHLCQTLQGERYQVSTIRLCPTMFGVPMLRPRIFVVASLVDRFSTPLLSAPQPTSRMALSQFIDAGLNDSPAGSEMLLSEADAIKYEAVLNVVDLKDVSDADSYLICFTSGYFRCRKASGSLLRLESGRLRFFSPREILALLRFAPNFSLSDLDLPICYRLVGNSVDVRAIDYLLSRVLPANLK
;
A
#
# COMPACT_ATOMS: atom_id res chain seq x y z
N MET A 1 -19.09 0.44 -27.09
CA MET A 1 -20.11 0.08 -26.10
C MET A 1 -19.51 0.32 -24.73
N THR A 2 -20.15 1.14 -23.90
CA THR A 2 -19.70 1.46 -22.55
C THR A 2 -20.09 0.35 -21.59
N ALA A 3 -19.19 -0.05 -20.69
CA ALA A 3 -19.50 -1.06 -19.70
C ALA A 3 -20.51 -0.51 -18.68
N LYS A 4 -21.54 -1.29 -18.34
CA LYS A 4 -22.44 -1.00 -17.21
C LYS A 4 -21.98 -1.83 -16.01
N LEU A 5 -21.84 -1.19 -14.85
CA LEU A 5 -21.46 -1.87 -13.61
C LEU A 5 -22.67 -2.56 -12.96
N PRO A 6 -22.48 -3.72 -12.30
CA PRO A 6 -23.51 -4.41 -11.53
C PRO A 6 -23.83 -3.69 -10.21
N ASN A 7 -24.88 -4.16 -9.51
CA ASN A 7 -25.25 -3.66 -8.18
C ASN A 7 -24.22 -4.02 -7.08
N ARG A 8 -23.42 -5.07 -7.29
CA ARG A 8 -22.33 -5.43 -6.38
C ARG A 8 -21.08 -5.64 -7.21
N ILE A 9 -20.03 -4.87 -6.92
CA ILE A 9 -18.78 -4.94 -7.66
C ILE A 9 -18.02 -6.19 -7.24
N ARG A 10 -17.54 -6.94 -8.23
CA ARG A 10 -16.65 -8.08 -8.01
C ARG A 10 -15.24 -7.69 -8.41
N ALA A 11 -14.26 -7.97 -7.56
CA ALA A 11 -12.89 -7.53 -7.74
C ALA A 11 -11.89 -8.68 -7.74
N LEU A 12 -10.77 -8.48 -8.44
CA LEU A 12 -9.54 -9.25 -8.26
C LEU A 12 -8.47 -8.39 -7.61
N GLU A 13 -7.77 -8.96 -6.64
CA GLU A 13 -6.70 -8.30 -5.89
C GLU A 13 -5.35 -8.93 -6.25
N PHE A 14 -4.65 -8.34 -7.22
CA PHE A 14 -3.30 -8.76 -7.58
C PHE A 14 -2.27 -8.08 -6.68
N TYR A 15 -1.23 -8.84 -6.31
CA TYR A 15 -0.21 -8.40 -5.35
C TYR A 15 -0.84 -8.02 -4.00
N SER A 16 -1.72 -8.90 -3.53
CA SER A 16 -2.61 -8.62 -2.39
C SER A 16 -1.88 -8.31 -1.08
N GLY A 17 -0.64 -8.77 -0.91
CA GLY A 17 0.13 -8.55 0.30
C GLY A 17 -0.67 -8.99 1.54
N ILE A 18 -0.78 -8.09 2.52
CA ILE A 18 -1.56 -8.33 3.73
C ILE A 18 -3.03 -7.86 3.62
N GLY A 19 -3.50 -7.53 2.42
CA GLY A 19 -4.90 -7.23 2.11
C GLY A 19 -5.34 -5.82 2.48
N ALA A 20 -4.56 -4.80 2.11
CA ALA A 20 -5.00 -3.41 2.26
C ALA A 20 -6.27 -3.14 1.42
N PHE A 21 -6.30 -3.64 0.19
CA PHE A 21 -7.45 -3.51 -0.69
C PHE A 21 -8.61 -4.37 -0.20
N ALA A 22 -8.39 -5.60 0.26
CA ALA A 22 -9.43 -6.42 0.90
C ALA A 22 -10.18 -5.70 2.02
N GLN A 23 -9.47 -4.96 2.88
CA GLN A 23 -10.10 -4.18 3.94
C GLN A 23 -11.00 -3.07 3.38
N ALA A 24 -10.49 -2.29 2.42
CA ALA A 24 -11.26 -1.23 1.77
C ALA A 24 -12.45 -1.78 0.98
N ALA A 25 -12.25 -2.87 0.24
CA ALA A 25 -13.27 -3.57 -0.52
C ALA A 25 -14.45 -4.00 0.38
N ARG A 26 -14.16 -4.61 1.53
CA ARG A 26 -15.19 -4.99 2.51
C ARG A 26 -15.98 -3.80 3.04
N ALA A 27 -15.33 -2.66 3.25
CA ALA A 27 -15.98 -1.44 3.71
C ALA A 27 -16.88 -0.77 2.65
N ASN A 28 -16.68 -1.09 1.36
CA ASN A 28 -17.40 -0.52 0.22
C ASN A 28 -18.30 -1.56 -0.51
N ASP A 29 -18.67 -2.65 0.17
CA ASP A 29 -19.46 -3.79 -0.38
C ASP A 29 -18.95 -4.32 -1.73
N ILE A 30 -17.63 -4.41 -1.87
CA ILE A 30 -16.98 -5.05 -3.01
C ILE A 30 -16.65 -6.50 -2.63
N GLU A 31 -17.07 -7.43 -3.47
CA GLU A 31 -16.72 -8.84 -3.35
C GLU A 31 -15.36 -9.12 -3.97
N VAL A 32 -14.36 -9.50 -3.16
CA VAL A 32 -13.08 -9.98 -3.68
C VAL A 32 -13.22 -11.44 -4.10
N LEU A 33 -13.26 -11.72 -5.40
CA LEU A 33 -13.42 -13.08 -5.94
C LEU A 33 -12.16 -13.92 -5.77
N ALA A 34 -11.00 -13.28 -5.95
CA ALA A 34 -9.70 -13.90 -5.77
C ALA A 34 -8.64 -12.84 -5.46
N ALA A 35 -7.70 -13.23 -4.60
CA ALA A 35 -6.49 -12.48 -4.29
C ALA A 35 -5.27 -13.29 -4.74
N PHE A 36 -4.19 -12.63 -5.12
CA PHE A 36 -2.96 -13.26 -5.63
C PHE A 36 -1.73 -12.66 -4.95
N ASP A 37 -0.89 -13.50 -4.35
CA ASP A 37 0.44 -13.10 -3.88
C ASP A 37 1.36 -14.32 -3.76
N GLN A 38 2.64 -14.15 -4.06
CA GLN A 38 3.65 -15.22 -3.97
C GLN A 38 4.19 -15.42 -2.55
N SER A 39 4.05 -14.42 -1.67
CA SER A 39 4.59 -14.45 -0.32
C SER A 39 3.72 -15.30 0.60
N GLN A 40 4.27 -16.42 1.06
CA GLN A 40 3.57 -17.31 2.00
C GLN A 40 3.22 -16.60 3.32
N TRP A 41 4.11 -15.75 3.83
CA TRP A 41 3.86 -14.95 5.03
C TRP A 41 2.73 -13.95 4.82
N ALA A 42 2.68 -13.29 3.66
CA ALA A 42 1.60 -12.36 3.34
C ALA A 42 0.26 -13.10 3.22
N ASN A 43 0.25 -14.24 2.53
CA ASN A 43 -0.92 -15.09 2.36
C ASN A 43 -1.45 -15.64 3.69
N GLN A 44 -0.56 -15.97 4.64
CA GLN A 44 -0.94 -16.38 5.99
C GLN A 44 -1.67 -15.24 6.72
N VAL A 45 -1.09 -14.04 6.72
CA VAL A 45 -1.70 -12.85 7.34
C VAL A 45 -3.04 -12.53 6.67
N TYR A 46 -3.08 -12.51 5.34
CA TYR A 46 -4.30 -12.26 4.57
C TYR A 46 -5.41 -13.25 4.97
N ALA A 47 -5.13 -14.56 4.93
CA ALA A 47 -6.11 -15.60 5.23
C ALA A 47 -6.64 -15.48 6.66
N ASN A 48 -5.77 -15.16 7.63
CA ASN A 48 -6.15 -14.99 9.02
C ASN A 48 -7.14 -13.83 9.24
N ASN A 49 -7.07 -12.77 8.43
CA ASN A 49 -7.92 -11.59 8.59
C ASN A 49 -9.19 -11.60 7.72
N TYR A 50 -9.16 -12.30 6.57
CA TYR A 50 -10.24 -12.24 5.56
C TYR A 50 -10.91 -13.57 5.26
N GLY A 51 -10.50 -14.66 5.92
CA GLY A 51 -11.18 -15.97 5.86
C GLY A 51 -11.01 -16.74 4.57
N HIS A 52 -10.23 -16.25 3.61
CA HIS A 52 -9.89 -16.95 2.37
C HIS A 52 -8.41 -16.76 2.04
N LYS A 53 -7.80 -17.81 1.49
CA LYS A 53 -6.37 -17.82 1.19
C LYS A 53 -6.12 -17.29 -0.22
N PRO A 54 -5.21 -16.32 -0.41
CA PRO A 54 -4.81 -15.90 -1.75
C PRO A 54 -4.20 -17.06 -2.55
N VAL A 55 -4.36 -16.98 -3.87
CA VAL A 55 -3.75 -17.89 -4.83
C VAL A 55 -2.23 -17.66 -4.82
N SER A 56 -1.52 -18.62 -4.23
CA SER A 56 -0.05 -18.61 -4.11
C SER A 56 0.65 -19.07 -5.40
N ARG A 57 0.39 -18.38 -6.52
CA ARG A 57 1.04 -18.66 -7.82
C ARG A 57 1.96 -17.51 -8.23
N ASN A 58 3.00 -17.83 -8.97
CA ASN A 58 3.80 -16.81 -9.63
C ASN A 58 2.95 -16.19 -10.77
N LEU A 59 2.69 -14.88 -10.65
CA LEU A 59 1.95 -14.11 -11.64
C LEU A 59 2.72 -13.98 -12.97
N ASP A 60 4.03 -14.26 -13.00
CA ASP A 60 4.83 -14.32 -14.24
C ASP A 60 4.41 -15.47 -15.18
N SER A 61 3.74 -16.51 -14.66
CA SER A 61 3.43 -17.74 -15.40
C SER A 61 1.98 -18.21 -15.24
N ILE A 62 1.12 -17.37 -14.67
CA ILE A 62 -0.31 -17.68 -14.53
C ILE A 62 -1.00 -17.65 -15.91
N SER A 63 -1.91 -18.60 -16.16
CA SER A 63 -2.67 -18.61 -17.41
C SER A 63 -3.82 -17.63 -17.34
N ILE A 64 -4.17 -17.01 -18.47
CA ILE A 64 -5.34 -16.14 -18.57
C ILE A 64 -6.65 -16.86 -18.22
N ASN A 65 -6.69 -18.18 -18.44
CA ASN A 65 -7.84 -19.02 -18.11
C ASN A 65 -8.02 -19.23 -16.60
N ASP A 66 -6.96 -19.02 -15.81
CA ASP A 66 -7.03 -19.05 -14.35
C ASP A 66 -7.54 -17.71 -13.76
N ILE A 67 -7.67 -16.68 -14.60
CA ILE A 67 -8.14 -15.35 -14.18
C ILE A 67 -9.64 -15.26 -14.45
N PRO A 68 -10.49 -15.23 -13.42
CA PRO A 68 -11.94 -15.08 -13.60
C PRO A 68 -12.26 -13.66 -14.09
N ASP A 69 -13.44 -13.49 -14.67
CA ASP A 69 -13.91 -12.17 -15.06
C ASP A 69 -14.38 -11.39 -13.83
N ALA A 70 -14.01 -10.12 -13.76
CA ALA A 70 -14.30 -9.23 -12.64
C ALA A 70 -14.54 -7.80 -13.13
N ASP A 71 -15.24 -7.03 -12.31
CA ASP A 71 -15.65 -5.66 -12.61
C ASP A 71 -14.54 -4.64 -12.29
N LEU A 72 -13.67 -4.99 -11.32
CA LEU A 72 -12.56 -4.17 -10.86
C LEU A 72 -11.29 -4.99 -10.66
N TRP A 73 -10.17 -4.52 -11.18
CA TRP A 73 -8.85 -5.07 -10.86
C TRP A 73 -8.06 -4.10 -9.97
N TRP A 74 -7.61 -4.57 -8.81
CA TRP A 74 -6.64 -3.88 -7.97
C TRP A 74 -5.25 -4.46 -8.19
N LEU A 75 -4.24 -3.60 -8.34
CA LEU A 75 -2.84 -4.00 -8.49
C LEU A 75 -1.91 -3.15 -7.62
N SER A 76 -0.95 -3.79 -6.96
CA SER A 76 0.19 -3.12 -6.30
C SER A 76 1.51 -3.82 -6.66
N PRO A 77 1.94 -3.78 -7.94
CA PRO A 77 3.08 -4.55 -8.41
C PRO A 77 4.40 -4.14 -7.72
N PRO A 78 5.42 -5.02 -7.71
CA PRO A 78 6.71 -4.72 -7.09
C PRO A 78 7.29 -3.37 -7.53
N CYS A 79 7.54 -2.47 -6.59
CA CYS A 79 7.99 -1.11 -6.88
C CYS A 79 9.51 -0.98 -7.04
N THR A 80 10.29 -2.04 -6.75
CA THR A 80 11.75 -1.97 -6.74
C THR A 80 12.37 -1.54 -8.08
N PRO A 81 11.86 -1.97 -9.25
CA PRO A 81 12.37 -1.53 -10.55
C PRO A 81 12.29 -0.01 -10.78
N TYR A 82 11.36 0.68 -10.10
CA TYR A 82 11.04 2.09 -10.29
C TYR A 82 11.47 2.97 -9.10
N SER A 83 12.00 2.36 -8.04
CA SER A 83 12.42 3.08 -6.85
C SER A 83 13.78 3.78 -7.08
N ARG A 84 13.97 4.96 -6.48
CA ARG A 84 15.25 5.70 -6.53
C ARG A 84 16.47 4.92 -6.03
N ARG A 85 16.25 3.84 -5.24
CA ARG A 85 17.31 2.97 -4.70
C ARG A 85 17.58 1.72 -5.56
N GLY A 86 16.81 1.49 -6.62
CA GLY A 86 16.97 0.34 -7.51
C GLY A 86 17.97 0.59 -8.63
N GLU A 87 18.28 -0.45 -9.41
CA GLU A 87 19.17 -0.39 -10.58
C GLU A 87 18.55 0.33 -11.80
N GLN A 88 17.31 0.82 -11.67
CA GLN A 88 16.54 1.54 -12.71
C GLN A 88 16.45 0.77 -14.06
N LYS A 89 16.44 -0.56 -13.99
CA LYS A 89 16.26 -1.44 -15.16
C LYS A 89 14.82 -1.46 -15.68
N ASP A 90 13.87 -0.94 -14.91
CA ASP A 90 12.49 -0.72 -15.34
C ASP A 90 11.85 -2.01 -15.91
N MET A 91 11.32 -1.99 -17.13
CA MET A 91 10.73 -3.15 -17.81
C MET A 91 11.72 -4.31 -18.06
N ALA A 92 13.03 -4.08 -18.05
CA ALA A 92 14.04 -5.14 -18.21
C ALA A 92 14.37 -5.85 -16.89
N ASP A 93 13.83 -5.37 -15.76
CA ASP A 93 13.97 -6.02 -14.47
C ASP A 93 13.10 -7.29 -14.43
N PRO A 94 13.64 -8.46 -14.04
CA PRO A 94 12.85 -9.69 -13.92
C PRO A 94 11.60 -9.54 -13.05
N ARG A 95 11.63 -8.63 -12.05
CA ARG A 95 10.51 -8.36 -11.15
C ARG A 95 9.35 -7.63 -11.82
N ALA A 96 9.58 -7.01 -12.98
CA ALA A 96 8.55 -6.34 -13.77
C ALA A 96 7.75 -7.31 -14.67
N LYS A 97 8.23 -8.56 -14.82
CA LYS A 97 7.66 -9.55 -15.76
C LYS A 97 6.19 -9.85 -15.47
N SER A 98 5.83 -10.15 -14.22
CA SER A 98 4.43 -10.40 -13.84
C SER A 98 3.53 -9.22 -14.16
N PHE A 99 4.05 -7.99 -13.99
CA PHE A 99 3.23 -6.81 -14.25
C PHE A 99 3.00 -6.62 -15.75
N LEU A 100 4.01 -6.82 -16.59
CA LEU A 100 3.85 -6.85 -18.06
C LEU A 100 2.82 -7.90 -18.48
N HIS A 101 2.93 -9.10 -17.91
CA HIS A 101 2.01 -10.21 -18.21
C HIS A 101 0.55 -9.85 -17.84
N LEU A 102 0.34 -9.16 -16.72
CA LEU A 102 -1.00 -8.68 -16.34
C LEU A 102 -1.49 -7.53 -17.22
N ILE A 103 -0.62 -6.66 -17.73
CA ILE A 103 -0.99 -5.61 -18.70
C ILE A 103 -1.57 -6.26 -19.97
N ASP A 104 -0.94 -7.32 -20.48
CA ASP A 104 -1.47 -8.07 -21.63
C ASP A 104 -2.85 -8.70 -21.34
N PHE A 105 -3.06 -9.15 -20.10
CA PHE A 105 -4.35 -9.69 -19.68
C PHE A 105 -5.43 -8.62 -19.60
N MET A 106 -5.10 -7.37 -19.19
CA MET A 106 -6.07 -6.26 -19.16
C MET A 106 -6.62 -5.93 -20.55
N VAL A 107 -5.82 -6.10 -21.60
CA VAL A 107 -6.24 -5.92 -23.01
C VAL A 107 -7.26 -6.97 -23.43
N THR A 108 -7.10 -8.21 -22.96
CA THR A 108 -7.98 -9.32 -23.34
C THR A 108 -9.22 -9.40 -22.45
N LYS A 109 -9.05 -9.32 -21.13
CA LYS A 109 -10.12 -9.43 -20.13
C LYS A 109 -10.97 -8.16 -20.01
N LYS A 110 -10.38 -7.00 -20.33
CA LYS A 110 -11.04 -5.69 -20.33
C LYS A 110 -11.88 -5.40 -19.07
N PRO A 111 -11.31 -5.53 -17.85
CA PRO A 111 -12.04 -5.20 -16.63
C PRO A 111 -12.53 -3.74 -16.68
N PRO A 112 -13.81 -3.46 -16.38
CA PRO A 112 -14.37 -2.11 -16.46
C PRO A 112 -13.58 -1.04 -15.68
N ILE A 113 -12.98 -1.41 -14.54
CA ILE A 113 -12.18 -0.53 -13.68
C ILE A 113 -10.84 -1.21 -13.38
N ILE A 114 -9.75 -0.44 -13.50
CA ILE A 114 -8.41 -0.83 -13.06
C ILE A 114 -7.89 0.24 -12.11
N LEU A 115 -7.46 -0.19 -10.93
CA LEU A 115 -6.80 0.63 -9.92
C LEU A 115 -5.40 0.07 -9.67
N LEU A 116 -4.39 0.94 -9.75
CA LEU A 116 -3.01 0.56 -9.53
C LEU A 116 -2.33 1.50 -8.54
N GLU A 117 -1.54 0.96 -7.63
CA GLU A 117 -0.66 1.70 -6.72
C GLU A 117 0.82 1.48 -7.06
N ASN A 118 1.63 2.54 -6.96
CA ASN A 118 3.08 2.44 -6.99
C ASN A 118 3.80 3.63 -6.32
N VAL A 119 5.13 3.58 -6.28
CA VAL A 119 5.98 4.67 -5.75
C VAL A 119 6.03 5.87 -6.70
N GLU A 120 6.44 7.04 -6.19
CA GLU A 120 6.54 8.28 -6.99
C GLU A 120 7.38 8.13 -8.27
N GLY A 121 8.50 7.41 -8.21
CA GLY A 121 9.36 7.18 -9.38
C GLY A 121 8.71 6.36 -10.50
N PHE A 122 7.54 5.75 -10.27
CA PHE A 122 6.81 5.05 -11.30
C PHE A 122 6.32 5.99 -12.42
N LEU A 123 5.96 7.23 -12.10
CA LEU A 123 5.49 8.21 -13.10
C LEU A 123 6.49 8.46 -14.21
N ASP A 124 7.78 8.40 -13.89
CA ASP A 124 8.88 8.66 -14.83
C ASP A 124 9.37 7.38 -15.54
N SER A 125 8.72 6.23 -15.28
CA SER A 125 9.12 4.93 -15.82
C SER A 125 8.57 4.66 -17.22
N LYS A 126 9.30 3.87 -18.00
CA LYS A 126 8.84 3.29 -19.27
C LYS A 126 7.64 2.38 -19.05
N MET A 127 7.58 1.67 -17.92
CA MET A 127 6.43 0.87 -17.56
C MET A 127 5.14 1.70 -17.46
N TYR A 128 5.18 2.87 -16.82
CA TYR A 128 4.01 3.75 -16.71
C TYR A 128 3.57 4.26 -18.08
N VAL A 129 4.51 4.67 -18.94
CA VAL A 129 4.21 5.08 -20.32
C VAL A 129 3.55 3.94 -21.09
N HIS A 130 4.12 2.74 -21.02
CA HIS A 130 3.59 1.55 -21.67
C HIS A 130 2.18 1.21 -21.17
N LEU A 131 1.95 1.17 -19.84
CA LEU A 131 0.64 0.96 -19.24
C LEU A 131 -0.40 1.95 -19.77
N CYS A 132 -0.09 3.25 -19.73
CA CYS A 132 -1.00 4.29 -20.17
C CYS A 132 -1.36 4.14 -21.66
N GLN A 133 -0.36 3.94 -22.51
CA GLN A 133 -0.56 3.76 -23.96
C GLN A 133 -1.41 2.52 -24.27
N THR A 134 -1.12 1.40 -23.62
CA THR A 134 -1.87 0.14 -23.81
C THR A 134 -3.33 0.32 -23.39
N LEU A 135 -3.59 0.87 -22.21
CA LEU A 135 -4.96 1.06 -21.72
C LEU A 135 -5.73 2.10 -22.55
N GLN A 136 -5.10 3.21 -22.94
CA GLN A 136 -5.73 4.20 -23.82
C GLN A 136 -6.04 3.63 -25.21
N GLY A 137 -5.18 2.78 -25.76
CA GLY A 137 -5.44 2.04 -27.01
C GLY A 137 -6.68 1.16 -26.92
N GLU A 138 -6.95 0.61 -25.73
CA GLU A 138 -8.16 -0.15 -25.42
C GLU A 138 -9.36 0.71 -25.00
N ARG A 139 -9.26 2.03 -25.18
CA ARG A 139 -10.29 3.04 -24.88
C ARG A 139 -10.56 3.27 -23.39
N TYR A 140 -9.65 2.87 -22.51
CA TYR A 140 -9.75 3.31 -21.12
C TYR A 140 -9.48 4.80 -21.01
N GLN A 141 -10.31 5.48 -20.23
CA GLN A 141 -9.99 6.80 -19.69
C GLN A 141 -9.00 6.59 -18.54
N VAL A 142 -7.79 7.15 -18.67
CA VAL A 142 -6.72 6.99 -17.67
C VAL A 142 -6.50 8.32 -16.95
N SER A 143 -6.42 8.28 -15.63
CA SER A 143 -6.01 9.41 -14.79
C SER A 143 -5.09 8.95 -13.68
N THR A 144 -4.24 9.87 -13.23
CA THR A 144 -3.25 9.57 -12.20
C THR A 144 -3.34 10.60 -11.08
N ILE A 145 -3.26 10.15 -9.84
CA ILE A 145 -3.23 11.01 -8.66
C ILE A 145 -2.11 10.60 -7.71
N ARG A 146 -1.53 11.59 -7.05
CA ARG A 146 -0.60 11.39 -5.93
C ARG A 146 -1.38 11.53 -4.62
N LEU A 147 -1.34 10.50 -3.78
CA LEU A 147 -1.92 10.54 -2.42
C LEU A 147 -0.85 10.26 -1.38
N CYS A 148 -1.03 10.81 -0.20
CA CYS A 148 -0.14 10.64 0.95
C CYS A 148 -0.98 10.64 2.23
N PRO A 149 -0.65 9.84 3.27
CA PRO A 149 -1.38 9.85 4.54
C PRO A 149 -1.54 11.25 5.15
N THR A 150 -0.57 12.15 4.95
CA THR A 150 -0.66 13.57 5.36
C THR A 150 -1.85 14.31 4.77
N MET A 151 -2.33 13.94 3.59
CA MET A 151 -3.54 14.51 2.97
C MET A 151 -4.82 14.07 3.68
N PHE A 152 -4.76 13.02 4.49
CA PHE A 152 -5.83 12.52 5.35
C PHE A 152 -5.57 12.83 6.84
N GLY A 153 -4.69 13.79 7.13
CA GLY A 153 -4.42 14.27 8.48
C GLY A 153 -3.41 13.43 9.26
N VAL A 154 -2.87 12.36 8.68
CA VAL A 154 -1.96 11.45 9.38
C VAL A 154 -0.54 12.01 9.33
N PRO A 155 0.19 12.07 10.46
CA PRO A 155 1.53 12.65 10.51
C PRO A 155 2.61 11.71 9.93
N MET A 156 2.42 11.18 8.72
CA MET A 156 3.37 10.28 8.06
C MET A 156 3.48 10.58 6.56
N LEU A 157 4.70 10.85 6.11
CA LEU A 157 5.02 10.98 4.69
C LEU A 157 5.09 9.58 4.05
N ARG A 158 4.14 9.27 3.18
CA ARG A 158 4.15 8.09 2.31
C ARG A 158 3.49 8.44 0.97
N PRO A 159 4.10 9.31 0.15
CA PRO A 159 3.54 9.63 -1.15
C PRO A 159 3.56 8.40 -2.05
N ARG A 160 2.43 8.15 -2.70
CA ARG A 160 2.21 7.07 -3.66
C ARG A 160 1.42 7.59 -4.84
N ILE A 161 1.65 6.95 -5.98
CA ILE A 161 1.00 7.23 -7.24
C ILE A 161 -0.09 6.19 -7.42
N PHE A 162 -1.27 6.66 -7.77
CA PHE A 162 -2.42 5.84 -8.05
C PHE A 162 -2.89 6.11 -9.47
N VAL A 163 -2.95 5.06 -10.28
CA VAL A 163 -3.49 5.11 -11.64
C VAL A 163 -4.89 4.54 -11.60
N VAL A 164 -5.83 5.28 -12.18
CA VAL A 164 -7.20 4.89 -12.38
C VAL A 164 -7.45 4.79 -13.87
N ALA A 165 -7.86 3.62 -14.34
CA ALA A 165 -8.29 3.43 -15.71
C ALA A 165 -9.72 2.89 -15.74
N SER A 166 -10.54 3.43 -16.65
CA SER A 166 -11.94 3.03 -16.75
C SER A 166 -12.50 2.96 -18.17
N LEU A 167 -13.37 1.97 -18.41
CA LEU A 167 -14.22 1.83 -19.61
C LEU A 167 -15.66 2.34 -19.44
N VAL A 168 -15.98 2.96 -18.30
CA VAL A 168 -17.33 3.43 -17.98
C VAL A 168 -17.42 4.95 -18.17
N ASP A 169 -18.25 5.41 -19.11
CA ASP A 169 -18.38 6.83 -19.51
C ASP A 169 -18.89 7.78 -18.42
N ARG A 170 -19.34 7.28 -17.27
CA ARG A 170 -19.95 8.10 -16.21
C ARG A 170 -18.95 8.74 -15.27
N PHE A 171 -17.66 8.45 -15.41
CA PHE A 171 -16.70 9.09 -14.55
C PHE A 171 -16.47 10.53 -15.02
N SER A 172 -16.82 11.49 -14.17
CA SER A 172 -16.58 12.91 -14.41
C SER A 172 -15.07 13.13 -14.57
N THR A 173 -14.65 13.70 -15.70
CA THR A 173 -13.28 14.15 -15.91
C THR A 173 -13.11 15.57 -15.31
N PRO A 174 -12.01 15.85 -14.58
CA PRO A 174 -10.95 14.91 -14.20
C PRO A 174 -11.46 13.87 -13.17
N LEU A 175 -11.09 12.59 -13.37
CA LEU A 175 -11.53 11.46 -12.54
C LEU A 175 -11.22 11.68 -11.05
N LEU A 176 -10.18 12.45 -10.76
CA LEU A 176 -9.59 12.58 -9.43
C LEU A 176 -9.24 14.04 -9.15
N SER A 177 -9.79 14.58 -8.07
CA SER A 177 -9.27 15.78 -7.41
C SER A 177 -8.39 15.39 -6.23
N ALA A 178 -7.62 16.32 -5.66
CA ALA A 178 -7.05 16.10 -4.34
C ALA A 178 -8.19 15.89 -3.30
N PRO A 179 -7.96 15.09 -2.25
CA PRO A 179 -8.88 15.03 -1.12
C PRO A 179 -8.98 16.40 -0.45
N GLN A 180 -10.11 16.67 0.20
CA GLN A 180 -10.26 17.90 0.98
C GLN A 180 -9.29 17.88 2.16
N PRO A 181 -8.68 19.03 2.53
CA PRO A 181 -7.81 19.10 3.69
C PRO A 181 -8.54 18.65 4.95
N THR A 182 -7.98 17.68 5.66
CA THR A 182 -8.45 17.23 6.96
C THR A 182 -7.58 17.78 8.08
N SER A 183 -8.14 18.01 9.26
CA SER A 183 -7.37 18.37 10.44
C SER A 183 -6.30 17.33 10.73
N ARG A 184 -5.10 17.80 11.08
CA ARG A 184 -3.97 16.94 11.43
C ARG A 184 -4.26 16.21 12.74
N MET A 185 -4.03 14.90 12.75
CA MET A 185 -4.05 14.04 13.93
C MET A 185 -2.71 14.16 14.65
N ALA A 186 -2.75 14.17 15.98
CA ALA A 186 -1.54 14.11 16.79
C ALA A 186 -0.88 12.73 16.65
N LEU A 187 0.45 12.70 16.59
CA LEU A 187 1.19 11.44 16.48
C LEU A 187 0.96 10.56 17.71
N SER A 188 0.74 11.15 18.88
CA SER A 188 0.35 10.49 20.13
C SER A 188 -0.80 9.49 19.97
N GLN A 189 -1.75 9.73 19.05
CA GLN A 189 -2.88 8.83 18.79
C GLN A 189 -2.47 7.47 18.20
N PHE A 190 -1.26 7.38 17.65
CA PHE A 190 -0.73 6.18 17.02
C PHE A 190 0.37 5.51 17.84
N ILE A 191 0.72 6.05 19.02
CA ILE A 191 1.75 5.50 19.90
C ILE A 191 1.12 4.56 20.91
N ASP A 192 1.66 3.36 21.01
CA ASP A 192 1.35 2.42 22.08
C ASP A 192 2.25 2.74 23.29
N ALA A 193 1.69 3.51 24.22
CA ALA A 193 2.38 3.89 25.45
C ALA A 193 2.77 2.67 26.32
N GLY A 194 2.05 1.55 26.21
CA GLY A 194 2.33 0.33 26.96
C GLY A 194 3.62 -0.37 26.54
N LEU A 195 4.16 -0.04 25.37
CA LEU A 195 5.44 -0.57 24.89
C LEU A 195 6.64 0.23 25.40
N ASN A 196 6.45 1.50 25.75
CA ASN A 196 7.53 2.39 26.15
C ASN A 196 8.13 1.95 27.49
N ASP A 197 9.46 1.72 27.51
CA ASP A 197 10.23 1.29 28.69
C ASP A 197 9.69 0.00 29.37
N SER A 198 9.00 -0.86 28.59
CA SER A 198 8.44 -2.13 29.05
C SER A 198 9.24 -3.35 28.55
N PRO A 199 9.12 -4.53 29.20
CA PRO A 199 9.69 -5.77 28.68
C PRO A 199 9.18 -6.13 27.28
N ALA A 200 7.90 -5.87 26.98
CA ALA A 200 7.30 -6.12 25.67
C ALA A 200 7.88 -5.22 24.57
N GLY A 201 8.31 -4.00 24.92
CA GLY A 201 8.97 -3.10 23.98
C GLY A 201 10.46 -3.37 23.78
N SER A 202 11.08 -4.20 24.62
CA SER A 202 12.53 -4.39 24.64
C SER A 202 13.10 -4.96 23.33
N GLU A 203 12.36 -5.83 22.64
CA GLU A 203 12.74 -6.39 21.33
C GLU A 203 12.78 -5.36 20.20
N MET A 204 12.12 -4.22 20.38
CA MET A 204 12.10 -3.10 19.44
C MET A 204 13.11 -2.00 19.79
N LEU A 205 13.96 -2.20 20.81
CA LEU A 205 15.01 -1.24 21.09
C LEU A 205 16.10 -1.32 20.02
N LEU A 206 16.53 -0.16 19.54
CA LEU A 206 17.79 -0.05 18.81
C LEU A 206 18.94 -0.26 19.80
N SER A 207 19.95 -1.03 19.40
CA SER A 207 21.15 -1.20 20.20
C SER A 207 21.88 0.14 20.33
N GLU A 208 22.52 0.39 21.47
CA GLU A 208 23.29 1.63 21.68
C GLU A 208 24.44 1.76 20.67
N ALA A 209 25.07 0.64 20.32
CA ALA A 209 26.10 0.59 19.29
C ALA A 209 25.56 1.06 17.92
N ASP A 210 24.36 0.61 17.51
CA ASP A 210 23.73 1.08 16.27
C ASP A 210 23.29 2.55 16.39
N ALA A 211 22.77 2.97 17.54
CA ALA A 211 22.34 4.35 17.77
C ALA A 211 23.49 5.33 17.57
N ILE A 212 24.67 5.04 18.14
CA ILE A 212 25.88 5.85 17.99
C ILE A 212 26.41 5.76 16.55
N LYS A 213 26.53 4.55 16.01
CA LYS A 213 27.12 4.31 14.68
C LYS A 213 26.33 5.00 13.57
N TYR A 214 25.01 5.07 13.69
CA TYR A 214 24.12 5.57 12.63
C TYR A 214 23.47 6.92 12.96
N GLU A 215 23.81 7.56 14.07
CA GLU A 215 23.18 8.80 14.57
C GLU A 215 22.90 9.83 13.46
N ALA A 216 23.91 10.15 12.65
CA ALA A 216 23.84 11.17 11.59
C ALA A 216 22.83 10.86 10.46
N VAL A 217 22.33 9.62 10.36
CA VAL A 217 21.38 9.20 9.31
C VAL A 217 20.04 8.71 9.86
N LEU A 218 19.89 8.63 11.19
CA LEU A 218 18.62 8.28 11.81
C LEU A 218 17.63 9.43 11.67
N ASN A 219 16.38 9.10 11.40
CA ASN A 219 15.28 10.02 11.58
C ASN A 219 14.61 9.67 12.90
N VAL A 220 14.64 10.60 13.86
CA VAL A 220 14.16 10.37 15.23
C VAL A 220 13.08 11.40 15.54
N VAL A 221 12.01 10.94 16.19
CA VAL A 221 10.99 11.78 16.82
C VAL A 221 11.06 11.53 18.32
N ASP A 222 11.08 12.59 19.11
CA ASP A 222 11.10 12.45 20.57
C ASP A 222 9.68 12.23 21.11
N LEU A 223 9.52 11.33 22.08
CA LEU A 223 8.22 10.99 22.66
C LEU A 223 7.49 12.22 23.23
N LYS A 224 8.23 13.16 23.79
CA LYS A 224 7.68 14.43 24.32
C LYS A 224 7.05 15.32 23.23
N ASP A 225 7.49 15.19 21.98
CA ASP A 225 7.05 16.04 20.85
C ASP A 225 5.90 15.38 20.07
N VAL A 226 5.47 14.15 20.41
CA VAL A 226 4.43 13.42 19.62
C VAL A 226 3.04 14.07 19.67
N SER A 227 2.82 14.99 20.59
CA SER A 227 1.60 15.82 20.63
C SER A 227 1.73 17.12 19.82
N ASP A 228 2.94 17.47 19.38
CA ASP A 228 3.20 18.71 18.66
C ASP A 228 2.62 18.64 17.25
N ALA A 229 2.06 19.77 16.84
CA ALA A 229 1.42 19.91 15.54
C ALA A 229 2.41 19.75 14.37
N ASP A 230 3.73 19.83 14.60
CA ASP A 230 4.75 19.70 13.56
C ASP A 230 5.35 18.29 13.45
N SER A 231 5.21 17.45 14.47
CA SER A 231 5.81 16.11 14.51
C SER A 231 5.33 15.19 13.40
N TYR A 232 6.24 14.77 12.51
CA TYR A 232 5.94 13.91 11.36
C TYR A 232 6.92 12.74 11.25
N LEU A 233 6.44 11.66 10.66
CA LEU A 233 7.20 10.47 10.36
C LEU A 233 7.58 10.42 8.89
N ILE A 234 8.75 9.85 8.59
CA ILE A 234 9.11 9.47 7.23
C ILE A 234 8.50 8.10 6.88
N CYS A 235 8.48 7.80 5.58
CA CYS A 235 7.93 6.55 5.04
C CYS A 235 8.59 5.31 5.66
N PHE A 236 7.79 4.43 6.28
CA PHE A 236 8.22 3.08 6.65
C PHE A 236 8.35 2.19 5.41
N THR A 237 9.52 1.62 5.22
CA THR A 237 9.85 0.73 4.09
C THR A 237 9.96 -0.71 4.57
N SER A 238 9.92 -1.68 3.65
CA SER A 238 10.19 -3.09 4.00
C SER A 238 11.58 -3.34 4.56
N GLY A 239 12.51 -2.39 4.40
CA GLY A 239 13.84 -2.42 4.98
C GLY A 239 13.93 -1.83 6.38
N TYR A 240 12.84 -1.33 7.00
CA TYR A 240 12.87 -0.55 8.24
C TYR A 240 13.68 -1.20 9.37
N PHE A 241 13.46 -2.49 9.62
CA PHE A 241 14.15 -3.19 10.70
C PHE A 241 15.63 -3.52 10.41
N ARG A 242 16.09 -3.40 9.15
CA ARG A 242 17.45 -3.80 8.72
C ARG A 242 18.31 -2.63 8.25
N CYS A 243 17.70 -1.63 7.63
CA CYS A 243 18.37 -0.47 7.09
C CYS A 243 18.13 0.72 8.01
N ARG A 244 19.20 1.38 8.49
CA ARG A 244 19.08 2.54 9.40
C ARG A 244 18.86 3.87 8.69
N LYS A 245 19.12 3.93 7.38
CA LYS A 245 19.05 5.15 6.59
C LYS A 245 17.74 5.25 5.81
N ALA A 246 16.95 6.27 6.14
CA ALA A 246 15.73 6.67 5.41
C ALA A 246 14.77 5.51 5.10
N SER A 247 14.55 4.65 6.10
CA SER A 247 13.70 3.45 6.01
C SER A 247 12.45 3.55 6.90
N GLY A 248 12.36 4.58 7.75
CA GLY A 248 11.32 4.87 8.72
C GLY A 248 11.88 5.73 9.85
N SER A 249 11.02 6.36 10.64
CA SER A 249 11.41 7.14 11.83
C SER A 249 11.61 6.21 13.04
N LEU A 250 12.43 6.58 14.01
CA LEU A 250 12.54 5.94 15.33
C LEU A 250 11.90 6.83 16.39
N LEU A 251 11.46 6.24 17.49
CA LEU A 251 10.94 6.97 18.64
C LEU A 251 11.99 7.02 19.74
N ARG A 252 12.33 8.22 20.22
CA ARG A 252 13.15 8.39 21.42
C ARG A 252 12.27 8.39 22.66
N LEU A 253 12.55 7.47 23.57
CA LEU A 253 11.86 7.33 24.85
C LEU A 253 12.37 8.37 25.86
N GLU A 254 11.66 8.51 26.98
CA GLU A 254 12.09 9.37 28.09
C GLU A 254 13.43 8.93 28.67
N SER A 255 13.72 7.62 28.64
CA SER A 255 15.02 7.04 28.99
C SER A 255 16.16 7.46 28.05
N GLY A 256 15.87 8.15 26.95
CA GLY A 256 16.83 8.54 25.91
C GLY A 256 17.13 7.42 24.90
N ARG A 257 16.69 6.19 25.18
CA ARG A 257 16.81 5.04 24.27
C ARG A 257 15.94 5.22 23.02
N LEU A 258 16.41 4.68 21.91
CA LEU A 258 15.67 4.67 20.65
C LEU A 258 14.96 3.33 20.47
N ARG A 259 13.69 3.37 20.06
CA ARG A 259 12.95 2.19 19.64
C ARG A 259 12.40 2.33 18.23
N PHE A 260 12.21 1.20 17.57
CA PHE A 260 11.39 1.13 16.37
C PHE A 260 9.92 1.38 16.74
N PHE A 261 9.17 1.98 15.82
CA PHE A 261 7.71 1.94 15.88
C PHE A 261 7.27 0.49 15.74
N SER A 262 6.29 0.03 16.51
CA SER A 262 5.82 -1.34 16.43
C SER A 262 5.09 -1.59 15.11
N PRO A 263 5.02 -2.84 14.61
CA PRO A 263 4.21 -3.16 13.45
C PRO A 263 2.73 -2.74 13.61
N ARG A 264 2.20 -2.77 14.84
CA ARG A 264 0.83 -2.31 15.15
C ARG A 264 0.69 -0.79 15.03
N GLU A 265 1.65 -0.02 15.52
CA GLU A 265 1.66 1.45 15.35
C GLU A 265 1.71 1.81 13.85
N ILE A 266 2.53 1.10 13.06
CA ILE A 266 2.60 1.30 11.60
C ILE A 266 1.28 0.91 10.91
N LEU A 267 0.64 -0.18 11.32
CA LEU A 267 -0.69 -0.58 10.81
C LEU A 267 -1.76 0.48 11.12
N ALA A 268 -1.76 1.04 12.33
CA ALA A 268 -2.66 2.13 12.70
C ALA A 268 -2.40 3.38 11.84
N LEU A 269 -1.12 3.72 11.60
CA LEU A 269 -0.70 4.77 10.67
C LEU A 269 -1.08 4.50 9.22
N LEU A 270 -1.47 3.28 8.84
CA LEU A 270 -1.99 2.90 7.51
C LEU A 270 -3.51 2.65 7.52
N ARG A 271 -4.18 2.90 8.66
CA ARG A 271 -5.61 2.65 8.91
C ARG A 271 -6.04 1.21 8.67
N PHE A 272 -5.20 0.25 9.03
CA PHE A 272 -5.66 -1.12 9.23
C PHE A 272 -6.58 -1.21 10.46
N ALA A 273 -7.50 -2.16 10.46
CA ALA A 273 -8.44 -2.35 11.56
C ALA A 273 -7.70 -2.62 12.89
N PRO A 274 -8.19 -2.13 14.05
CA PRO A 274 -7.53 -2.35 15.33
C PRO A 274 -7.35 -3.83 15.72
N ASN A 275 -8.25 -4.69 15.23
CA ASN A 275 -8.19 -6.13 15.43
C ASN A 275 -7.39 -6.88 14.33
N PHE A 276 -6.74 -6.16 13.42
CA PHE A 276 -5.91 -6.76 12.37
C PHE A 276 -4.73 -7.51 13.01
N SER A 277 -4.56 -8.78 12.64
CA SER A 277 -3.54 -9.64 13.20
C SER A 277 -2.45 -9.94 12.18
N LEU A 278 -1.19 -9.71 12.56
CA LEU A 278 -0.02 -10.10 11.76
C LEU A 278 0.35 -11.58 11.91
N SER A 279 -0.53 -12.37 12.55
CA SER A 279 -0.24 -13.75 12.99
C SER A 279 0.95 -13.80 13.96
N ASP A 280 1.33 -14.99 14.41
CA ASP A 280 2.50 -15.19 15.27
C ASP A 280 3.80 -15.27 14.43
N LEU A 281 4.04 -14.22 13.63
CA LEU A 281 5.23 -14.10 12.78
C LEU A 281 6.36 -13.34 13.48
N ASP A 282 7.60 -13.70 13.17
CA ASP A 282 8.78 -13.01 13.67
C ASP A 282 8.75 -11.50 13.32
N LEU A 283 9.18 -10.68 14.28
CA LEU A 283 9.17 -9.22 14.17
C LEU A 283 9.80 -8.66 12.87
N PRO A 284 10.96 -9.16 12.36
CA PRO A 284 11.52 -8.70 11.09
C PRO A 284 10.62 -8.99 9.88
N ILE A 285 9.84 -10.07 9.92
CA ILE A 285 8.88 -10.43 8.87
C ILE A 285 7.71 -9.46 8.92
N CYS A 286 7.16 -9.21 10.11
CA CYS A 286 6.11 -8.22 10.36
C CYS A 286 6.48 -6.85 9.79
N TYR A 287 7.69 -6.35 10.08
CA TYR A 287 8.17 -5.07 9.53
C TYR A 287 8.23 -5.03 8.01
N ARG A 288 8.69 -6.10 7.38
CA ARG A 288 8.75 -6.20 5.93
C ARG A 288 7.35 -6.17 5.31
N LEU A 289 6.38 -6.84 5.92
CA LEU A 289 4.99 -6.87 5.45
C LEU A 289 4.33 -5.49 5.56
N VAL A 290 4.38 -4.84 6.74
CA VAL A 290 3.77 -3.51 6.93
C VAL A 290 4.45 -2.44 6.09
N GLY A 291 5.78 -2.53 5.89
CA GLY A 291 6.53 -1.58 5.06
C GLY A 291 6.19 -1.66 3.57
N ASN A 292 5.77 -2.82 3.08
CA ASN A 292 5.28 -3.02 1.71
C ASN A 292 3.77 -2.75 1.55
N SER A 293 3.04 -2.50 2.64
CA SER A 293 1.59 -2.33 2.59
C SER A 293 1.16 -0.97 2.05
N VAL A 294 -0.14 -0.79 1.81
CA VAL A 294 -0.75 0.42 1.24
C VAL A 294 -1.59 1.11 2.32
N ASP A 295 -1.70 2.45 2.23
CA ASP A 295 -2.61 3.20 3.09
C ASP A 295 -4.07 2.94 2.69
N VAL A 296 -4.84 2.31 3.57
CA VAL A 296 -6.24 1.94 3.29
C VAL A 296 -7.09 3.19 2.99
N ARG A 297 -6.76 4.36 3.56
CA ARG A 297 -7.47 5.64 3.28
C ARG A 297 -7.38 6.04 1.82
N ALA A 298 -6.21 5.85 1.22
CA ALA A 298 -6.01 6.16 -0.18
C ALA A 298 -6.86 5.25 -1.07
N ILE A 299 -6.99 3.97 -0.70
CA ILE A 299 -7.81 3.01 -1.44
C ILE A 299 -9.30 3.38 -1.33
N ASP A 300 -9.81 3.65 -0.14
CA ASP A 300 -11.19 4.12 0.06
C ASP A 300 -11.46 5.41 -0.71
N TYR A 301 -10.50 6.35 -0.71
CA TYR A 301 -10.62 7.57 -1.48
C TYR A 301 -10.82 7.27 -2.96
N LEU A 302 -9.99 6.40 -3.55
CA LEU A 302 -10.12 5.99 -4.95
C LEU A 302 -11.46 5.31 -5.22
N LEU A 303 -11.85 4.35 -4.39
CA LEU A 303 -13.14 3.65 -4.48
C LEU A 303 -14.30 4.66 -4.44
N SER A 304 -14.26 5.65 -3.55
CA SER A 304 -15.27 6.71 -3.50
C SER A 304 -15.33 7.57 -4.77
N ARG A 305 -14.27 7.61 -5.58
CA ARG A 305 -14.26 8.33 -6.88
C ARG A 305 -14.69 7.45 -8.03
N VAL A 306 -14.40 6.15 -7.97
CA VAL A 306 -14.67 5.20 -9.07
C VAL A 306 -15.92 4.34 -8.88
N LEU A 307 -16.54 4.36 -7.71
CA LEU A 307 -17.81 3.67 -7.50
C LEU A 307 -18.99 4.62 -7.77
N PRO A 308 -20.05 4.14 -8.45
CA PRO A 308 -21.30 4.87 -8.64
C PRO A 308 -21.86 5.41 -7.30
N ALA A 309 -22.46 6.60 -7.33
CA ALA A 309 -23.02 7.21 -6.12
C ALA A 309 -24.16 6.39 -5.47
N ASN A 310 -24.83 5.51 -6.22
CA ASN A 310 -25.85 4.60 -5.72
C ASN A 310 -25.30 3.32 -5.06
N LEU A 311 -23.98 3.14 -5.06
CA LEU A 311 -23.25 2.06 -4.39
C LEU A 311 -22.38 2.58 -3.24
N LYS A 312 -22.58 3.85 -2.84
CA LYS A 312 -21.88 4.50 -1.72
C LYS A 312 -22.74 4.53 -0.48
#